data_AF-A0A1Q3HAC6-F1
#
_entry.id   AF-A0A1Q3HAC6-F1
#
_cell.length_a   1.000
_cell.length_b   1.000
_cell.length_c   1.000
_cell.angle_alpha   90.00
_cell.angle_beta   90.00
_cell.angle_gamma   90.00
#
_symmetry.space_group_name_H-M   'P 1'
#
loop_
_entity.id
_entity.type
_entity.pdbx_description
1 polymer ?
#
loop_
_entity_poly.entity_id
_entity_poly.type
_entity_poly.pdbx_seq_one_letter_code
_entity_poly.pdbx_strand_id
1 'polypeptide(L)'
;MMHAPRWKKLMFAASLAVLPACGMEEANNPEAKGLDPLAPTELGEARAALTTGPASCQDIKIANPAAADGAYVLFLGGDRSKPWSAWCRGMAGTPAEYLSLPSTGPSLNFSQYTAGYNNSGGTTVRTLFSKVRIDPATLRVSTGDQTFSTSSGYLTHPANHPVTSMSYAAAMNCDFGNPGVGNVDLRGTPFAATPNQFLLVGSYPSGAATYSSDNQVVDLWSRGDCSFMSVQGADHPFNGRDAQLQLQYRPSTPASCQDIKTALPAAADGEYVLYVNGDAARPWAAWCHNMAGTPAEYLSLPSTGPSLNFSQYTAGYNNSGGTTVRTLFSKVRIDPATLRVSTGDQTFSTSSGYLTHPANHPVTSMSYAAAMNCDFGNPGVGNVDLRGTPFAATPNQFLLVGSYPSGAATYSSNNQLVDLWSRGDCSFMSVQGADHPFNGRDAQLQLQYAPPPASPPQPTSGSFNYSASNTNSATQNTTPYDVTLTAGQTLSFGTCSVAGASGSGDTYLRLYAPDGSHVAANDDACGYLSFVGFTATQTGTYRIQAGCYSSGSCNGTVAFTIQ
;
A
#
# COMPACT_ATOMS: atom_id res chain seq x y z
N MET A 1 78.78 1.55 -11.45
CA MET A 1 79.95 1.48 -10.55
C MET A 1 79.45 1.85 -9.16
N MET A 2 79.11 0.84 -8.33
CA MET A 2 79.77 0.47 -7.04
C MET A 2 79.79 1.64 -6.02
N HIS A 3 79.28 1.56 -4.78
CA HIS A 3 79.23 0.45 -3.81
C HIS A 3 78.08 0.58 -2.77
N ALA A 4 77.73 -0.56 -2.17
CA ALA A 4 76.73 -0.84 -1.12
C ALA A 4 77.28 -0.57 0.33
N PRO A 5 76.73 -1.00 1.51
CA PRO A 5 76.00 -2.27 1.76
C PRO A 5 74.94 -2.40 2.92
N ARG A 6 74.17 -3.50 2.80
CA ARG A 6 73.76 -4.57 3.78
C ARG A 6 72.79 -4.40 4.98
N TRP A 7 71.77 -5.28 4.91
CA TRP A 7 71.29 -6.31 5.87
C TRP A 7 70.03 -6.10 6.76
N LYS A 8 69.39 -7.24 7.05
CA LYS A 8 67.95 -7.53 7.21
C LYS A 8 67.56 -8.03 8.62
N LYS A 9 66.32 -7.71 9.00
CA LYS A 9 65.27 -8.48 9.75
C LYS A 9 65.49 -8.95 11.19
N LEU A 10 64.43 -8.80 12.02
CA LEU A 10 63.92 -9.87 12.91
C LEU A 10 62.47 -9.60 13.39
N MET A 11 61.75 -10.70 13.63
CA MET A 11 60.32 -10.84 14.02
C MET A 11 60.12 -10.79 15.54
N PHE A 12 58.87 -10.67 16.03
CA PHE A 12 58.44 -11.24 17.33
C PHE A 12 56.92 -11.55 17.40
N ALA A 13 56.57 -12.61 18.14
CA ALA A 13 55.23 -13.02 18.56
C ALA A 13 55.25 -13.73 19.94
N ALA A 14 54.11 -13.68 20.67
CA ALA A 14 53.63 -14.47 21.84
C ALA A 14 54.25 -14.18 23.25
N SER A 15 53.60 -14.27 24.44
CA SER A 15 52.23 -14.60 24.94
C SER A 15 52.12 -14.38 26.50
N LEU A 16 50.88 -14.19 27.04
CA LEU A 16 50.23 -14.51 28.38
C LEU A 16 50.96 -14.28 29.76
N ALA A 17 50.36 -13.98 30.94
CA ALA A 17 49.05 -14.33 31.55
C ALA A 17 48.71 -13.60 32.92
N VAL A 18 47.38 -13.55 33.27
CA VAL A 18 46.64 -13.70 34.58
C VAL A 18 46.47 -12.57 35.68
N LEU A 19 45.19 -12.48 36.17
CA LEU A 19 44.37 -11.66 37.13
C LEU A 19 44.75 -11.69 38.66
N PRO A 20 44.21 -10.84 39.62
CA PRO A 20 42.78 -10.71 40.06
C PRO A 20 42.27 -9.32 40.59
N ALA A 21 41.09 -9.31 41.24
CA ALA A 21 40.00 -8.31 41.23
C ALA A 21 39.70 -7.49 42.54
N CYS A 22 38.80 -6.49 42.41
CA CYS A 22 37.68 -6.05 43.29
C CYS A 22 37.72 -4.74 44.15
N GLY A 23 36.62 -3.95 44.05
CA GLY A 23 36.02 -2.98 45.02
C GLY A 23 36.57 -1.53 45.06
N MET A 24 35.85 -0.42 45.34
CA MET A 24 34.45 0.04 45.51
C MET A 24 34.47 1.60 45.58
N GLU A 25 33.37 2.30 45.22
CA GLU A 25 32.82 3.61 45.72
C GLU A 25 33.72 4.88 45.82
N GLU A 26 33.29 6.15 45.71
CA GLU A 26 32.06 6.91 45.42
C GLU A 26 32.50 8.41 45.34
N ALA A 27 31.87 9.30 44.55
CA ALA A 27 31.86 10.75 44.85
C ALA A 27 30.73 11.50 44.10
N ASN A 28 30.00 12.29 44.88
CA ASN A 28 28.76 13.00 44.58
C ASN A 28 28.87 14.25 43.65
N ASN A 29 27.72 14.51 43.03
CA ASN A 29 27.19 15.58 42.15
C ASN A 29 27.47 17.05 42.60
N PRO A 30 27.32 18.10 41.73
CA PRO A 30 25.98 18.69 41.47
C PRO A 30 25.69 19.27 40.05
N GLU A 31 24.38 19.29 39.74
CA GLU A 31 23.59 20.16 38.85
C GLU A 31 23.80 20.06 37.32
N ALA A 32 22.90 19.46 36.52
CA ALA A 32 21.45 19.65 36.37
C ALA A 32 21.05 21.08 35.94
N LYS A 33 21.00 21.30 34.62
CA LYS A 33 20.17 22.34 33.98
C LYS A 33 19.47 21.79 32.73
N GLY A 34 18.15 21.65 32.86
CA GLY A 34 17.13 21.84 31.82
C GLY A 34 17.16 20.97 30.57
N LEU A 35 16.37 19.89 30.56
CA LEU A 35 15.80 19.34 29.33
C LEU A 35 14.28 19.55 29.38
N ASP A 36 13.78 20.21 28.35
CA ASP A 36 12.38 20.58 28.11
C ASP A 36 11.51 19.32 27.86
N PRO A 37 10.40 19.10 28.57
CA PRO A 37 9.55 17.89 28.41
C PRO A 37 8.74 17.84 27.11
N LEU A 38 8.83 18.84 26.23
CA LEU A 38 8.07 18.92 24.98
C LEU A 38 8.86 18.55 23.72
N ALA A 39 10.10 18.09 23.84
CA ALA A 39 10.85 17.60 22.69
C ALA A 39 10.40 16.17 22.29
N PRO A 40 9.91 15.93 21.06
CA PRO A 40 9.62 14.58 20.58
C PRO A 40 10.88 13.70 20.66
N THR A 41 10.74 12.48 21.17
CA THR A 41 11.83 11.49 21.14
C THR A 41 12.21 11.14 19.70
N GLU A 42 13.51 11.08 19.39
CA GLU A 42 14.08 10.75 18.06
C GLU A 42 13.45 9.50 17.39
N LEU A 43 12.96 8.53 18.18
CA LEU A 43 12.28 7.32 17.70
C LEU A 43 10.86 7.56 17.15
N GLY A 44 10.15 8.56 17.68
CA GLY A 44 8.84 8.99 17.20
C GLY A 44 8.95 9.83 15.93
N GLU A 45 9.97 10.68 15.85
CA GLU A 45 10.32 11.40 14.62
C GLU A 45 10.80 10.44 13.52
N ALA A 46 11.60 9.42 13.87
CA ALA A 46 12.05 8.40 12.91
C ALA A 46 10.89 7.55 12.35
N ARG A 47 9.87 7.21 13.17
CA ARG A 47 8.68 6.46 12.71
C ARG A 47 7.71 7.32 11.89
N ALA A 48 7.48 8.58 12.28
CA ALA A 48 6.67 9.52 11.49
C ALA A 48 7.34 9.86 10.15
N ALA A 49 8.67 10.04 10.13
CA ALA A 49 9.45 10.28 8.91
C ALA A 49 9.44 9.11 7.91
N LEU A 50 9.10 7.89 8.37
CA LEU A 50 8.97 6.71 7.50
C LEU A 50 7.59 6.60 6.84
N THR A 51 6.55 7.25 7.38
CA THR A 51 5.16 7.18 6.85
C THR A 51 4.71 8.44 6.13
N THR A 52 5.40 9.57 6.30
CA THR A 52 5.07 10.85 5.63
C THR A 52 6.00 11.12 4.45
N GLY A 53 5.45 11.46 3.29
CA GLY A 53 6.19 11.91 2.10
C GLY A 53 5.97 13.40 1.83
N PRO A 54 6.71 14.01 0.88
CA PRO A 54 6.48 15.39 0.48
C PRO A 54 5.05 15.56 -0.04
N ALA A 55 4.30 16.50 0.52
CA ALA A 55 2.93 16.80 0.10
C ALA A 55 2.89 17.85 -1.02
N SER A 56 3.93 18.67 -1.11
CA SER A 56 4.08 19.77 -2.06
C SER A 56 5.47 19.80 -2.71
N CYS A 57 5.60 20.52 -3.82
CA CYS A 57 6.90 20.84 -4.41
C CYS A 57 7.76 21.70 -3.47
N GLN A 58 7.12 22.49 -2.61
CA GLN A 58 7.81 23.26 -1.58
C GLN A 58 8.50 22.34 -0.56
N ASP A 59 7.87 21.24 -0.15
CA ASP A 59 8.49 20.25 0.75
C ASP A 59 9.75 19.64 0.12
N ILE A 60 9.68 19.32 -1.17
CA ILE A 60 10.82 18.81 -1.95
C ILE A 60 11.94 19.85 -2.00
N LYS A 61 11.61 21.12 -2.24
CA LYS A 61 12.60 22.21 -2.26
C LYS A 61 13.26 22.39 -0.89
N ILE A 62 12.49 22.30 0.20
CA ILE A 62 13.04 22.41 1.56
C ILE A 62 14.01 21.26 1.83
N ALA A 63 13.63 20.04 1.46
CA ALA A 63 14.47 18.85 1.62
C ALA A 63 15.71 18.85 0.69
N ASN A 64 15.57 19.41 -0.52
CA ASN A 64 16.64 19.54 -1.50
C ASN A 64 16.58 20.92 -2.17
N PRO A 65 17.31 21.91 -1.64
CA PRO A 65 17.34 23.26 -2.20
C PRO A 65 17.88 23.35 -3.64
N ALA A 66 18.60 22.32 -4.10
CA ALA A 66 19.11 22.22 -5.47
C ALA A 66 18.16 21.47 -6.42
N ALA A 67 16.98 21.05 -5.94
CA ALA A 67 15.97 20.38 -6.77
C ALA A 67 15.58 21.29 -7.95
N ALA A 68 15.56 20.71 -9.16
CA ALA A 68 15.24 21.41 -10.39
C ALA A 68 13.76 21.23 -10.76
N ASP A 69 13.26 22.06 -11.69
CA ASP A 69 11.95 21.85 -12.29
C ASP A 69 11.88 20.46 -12.93
N GLY A 70 10.76 19.74 -12.73
CA GLY A 70 10.67 18.36 -13.20
C GLY A 70 9.50 17.59 -12.60
N ALA A 71 9.43 16.30 -12.95
CA ALA A 71 8.46 15.37 -12.38
C ALA A 71 8.93 14.85 -11.01
N TYR A 72 8.01 14.86 -10.05
CA TYR A 72 8.21 14.34 -8.70
C TYR A 72 6.99 13.54 -8.24
N VAL A 73 7.17 12.69 -7.23
CA VAL A 73 6.06 12.02 -6.54
C VAL A 73 5.71 12.83 -5.31
N LEU A 74 4.45 13.27 -5.24
CA LEU A 74 3.87 13.89 -4.07
C LEU A 74 2.85 12.96 -3.42
N PHE A 75 2.53 13.22 -2.16
CA PHE A 75 1.66 12.38 -1.35
C PHE A 75 0.53 13.24 -0.80
N LEU A 76 -0.73 12.87 -1.05
CA LEU A 76 -1.86 13.69 -0.63
C LEU A 76 -1.90 13.83 0.90
N GLY A 77 -1.75 15.07 1.39
CA GLY A 77 -1.63 15.34 2.83
C GLY A 77 -0.40 14.70 3.49
N GLY A 78 0.61 14.33 2.69
CA GLY A 78 1.81 13.62 3.13
C GLY A 78 1.62 12.11 3.30
N ASP A 79 0.42 11.57 3.10
CA ASP A 79 0.12 10.14 3.27
C ASP A 79 0.80 9.29 2.19
N ARG A 80 1.81 8.50 2.58
CA ARG A 80 2.56 7.65 1.64
C ARG A 80 1.72 6.59 0.92
N SER A 81 0.51 6.30 1.41
CA SER A 81 -0.45 5.42 0.70
C SER A 81 -1.22 6.11 -0.42
N LYS A 82 -1.12 7.45 -0.54
CA LYS A 82 -1.81 8.27 -1.54
C LYS A 82 -0.83 9.01 -2.46
N PRO A 83 0.07 8.29 -3.17
CA PRO A 83 1.00 8.91 -4.09
C PRO A 83 0.29 9.48 -5.32
N TRP A 84 0.89 10.50 -5.91
CA TRP A 84 0.54 10.99 -7.24
C TRP A 84 1.74 11.69 -7.90
N SER A 85 1.79 11.67 -9.23
CA SER A 85 2.86 12.32 -9.99
C SER A 85 2.54 13.79 -10.24
N ALA A 86 3.39 14.68 -9.72
CA ALA A 86 3.32 16.11 -9.93
C ALA A 86 4.47 16.58 -10.83
N TRP A 87 4.25 17.64 -11.58
CA TRP A 87 5.32 18.41 -12.19
C TRP A 87 5.54 19.68 -11.37
N CYS A 88 6.72 19.79 -10.77
CA CYS A 88 7.14 20.97 -10.03
C CYS A 88 7.80 21.98 -10.95
N ARG A 89 7.29 23.22 -10.95
CA ARG A 89 7.83 24.33 -11.74
C ARG A 89 8.23 25.48 -10.83
N GLY A 90 9.31 26.19 -11.16
CA GLY A 90 9.78 27.32 -10.38
C GLY A 90 10.51 26.91 -9.09
N MET A 91 11.17 25.74 -9.08
CA MET A 91 11.90 25.22 -7.92
C MET A 91 13.03 26.15 -7.46
N ALA A 92 13.60 26.95 -8.36
CA ALA A 92 14.55 28.01 -7.99
C ALA A 92 13.90 29.12 -7.13
N GLY A 93 12.61 29.39 -7.29
CA GLY A 93 11.83 30.43 -6.62
C GLY A 93 10.74 29.86 -5.72
N THR A 94 9.48 30.29 -5.92
CA THR A 94 8.33 29.66 -5.26
C THR A 94 7.78 28.59 -6.20
N PRO A 95 7.91 27.29 -5.87
CA PRO A 95 7.45 26.24 -6.75
C PRO A 95 5.93 26.20 -6.83
N ALA A 96 5.43 25.72 -7.97
CA ALA A 96 4.03 25.44 -8.20
C ALA A 96 3.86 24.02 -8.77
N GLU A 97 2.80 23.36 -8.32
CA GLU A 97 2.43 22.00 -8.67
C GLU A 97 1.55 21.99 -9.92
N TYR A 98 1.85 21.07 -10.82
CA TYR A 98 1.03 20.79 -11.99
C TYR A 98 0.71 19.31 -12.07
N LEU A 99 -0.57 18.97 -12.25
CA LEU A 99 -0.99 17.62 -12.59
C LEU A 99 -0.65 17.37 -14.06
N SER A 100 0.17 16.36 -14.32
CA SER A 100 0.44 15.93 -15.70
C SER A 100 -0.74 15.13 -16.24
N LEU A 101 -1.15 15.42 -17.47
CA LEU A 101 -2.27 14.77 -18.14
C LEU A 101 -1.73 13.75 -19.15
N PRO A 102 -1.79 12.43 -18.89
CA PRO A 102 -1.16 11.41 -19.74
C PRO A 102 -1.85 11.29 -21.10
N SER A 103 -3.18 11.41 -21.12
CA SER A 103 -4.00 11.43 -22.33
C SER A 103 -3.73 12.72 -23.12
N THR A 104 -2.93 12.63 -24.18
CA THR A 104 -2.63 13.76 -25.06
C THR A 104 -3.01 13.43 -26.50
N GLY A 105 -3.47 14.44 -27.23
CA GLY A 105 -3.87 14.29 -28.62
C GLY A 105 -4.90 15.34 -29.02
N PRO A 106 -5.25 15.42 -30.31
CA PRO A 106 -6.18 16.42 -30.80
C PRO A 106 -7.62 16.19 -30.34
N SER A 107 -7.95 15.19 -29.53
CA SER A 107 -9.31 14.98 -29.00
C SER A 107 -9.32 14.74 -27.49
N LEU A 108 -8.20 15.00 -26.81
CA LEU A 108 -8.00 14.70 -25.39
C LEU A 108 -7.52 15.94 -24.67
N ASN A 109 -8.05 16.19 -23.47
CA ASN A 109 -7.66 17.29 -22.60
C ASN A 109 -7.63 18.64 -23.33
N PHE A 110 -8.77 19.04 -23.86
CA PHE A 110 -8.90 20.25 -24.66
C PHE A 110 -10.13 21.07 -24.28
N SER A 111 -10.11 22.35 -24.62
CA SER A 111 -11.27 23.25 -24.51
C SER A 111 -11.40 24.06 -25.79
N GLN A 112 -12.63 24.28 -26.23
CA GLN A 112 -12.89 24.87 -27.54
C GLN A 112 -13.98 25.94 -27.48
N TYR A 113 -13.72 27.04 -28.16
CA TYR A 113 -14.72 27.97 -28.61
C TYR A 113 -14.91 27.81 -30.13
N THR A 114 -16.02 27.16 -30.50
CA THR A 114 -16.38 26.92 -31.89
C THR A 114 -16.80 28.23 -32.57
N ALA A 115 -16.22 28.51 -33.74
CA ALA A 115 -16.61 29.63 -34.59
C ALA A 115 -18.08 29.50 -35.00
N GLY A 116 -18.82 30.61 -35.00
CA GLY A 116 -20.27 30.60 -35.06
C GLY A 116 -20.81 31.84 -35.77
N TYR A 117 -22.13 31.87 -35.99
CA TYR A 117 -22.77 33.00 -36.68
C TYR A 117 -22.73 34.30 -35.85
N ASN A 118 -22.87 34.22 -34.52
CA ASN A 118 -22.95 35.39 -33.64
C ASN A 118 -21.60 35.84 -33.04
N ASN A 119 -20.48 35.22 -33.41
CA ASN A 119 -19.16 35.76 -33.09
C ASN A 119 -18.59 36.54 -34.28
N SER A 120 -17.89 37.64 -34.02
CA SER A 120 -17.59 38.70 -34.99
C SER A 120 -16.45 38.37 -35.97
N GLY A 121 -16.33 37.09 -36.35
CA GLY A 121 -15.38 36.56 -37.33
C GLY A 121 -14.13 35.91 -36.73
N GLY A 122 -13.53 34.99 -37.48
CA GLY A 122 -12.31 34.26 -37.12
C GLY A 122 -12.39 32.76 -37.38
N THR A 123 -11.55 31.99 -36.69
CA THR A 123 -11.50 30.52 -36.72
C THR A 123 -11.62 29.94 -35.31
N THR A 124 -12.19 28.74 -35.19
CA THR A 124 -12.39 28.03 -33.92
C THR A 124 -11.15 28.10 -33.03
N VAL A 125 -11.33 28.65 -31.83
CA VAL A 125 -10.26 28.72 -30.83
C VAL A 125 -10.22 27.40 -30.09
N ARG A 126 -9.05 26.77 -30.06
CA ARG A 126 -8.87 25.47 -29.44
C ARG A 126 -7.59 25.43 -28.63
N THR A 127 -7.73 25.08 -27.36
CA THR A 127 -6.62 25.00 -26.42
C THR A 127 -6.46 23.58 -25.92
N LEU A 128 -5.28 23.02 -26.11
CA LEU A 128 -4.87 21.68 -25.68
C LEU A 128 -4.01 21.80 -24.43
N PHE A 129 -4.21 20.92 -23.46
CA PHE A 129 -3.52 20.95 -22.18
C PHE A 129 -2.68 19.70 -21.98
N SER A 130 -1.40 19.88 -21.65
CA SER A 130 -0.50 18.77 -21.30
C SER A 130 -0.31 18.63 -19.79
N LYS A 131 -0.54 19.72 -19.04
CA LYS A 131 -0.57 19.77 -17.58
C LYS A 131 -1.53 20.88 -17.14
N VAL A 132 -2.06 20.76 -15.93
CA VAL A 132 -2.94 21.77 -15.32
C VAL A 132 -2.45 22.11 -13.92
N ARG A 133 -2.51 23.38 -13.53
CA ARG A 133 -2.06 23.84 -12.21
C ARG A 133 -3.02 23.33 -11.15
N ILE A 134 -2.50 22.70 -10.10
CA ILE A 134 -3.30 22.08 -9.05
C ILE A 134 -2.81 22.50 -7.67
N ASP A 135 -3.72 22.81 -6.75
CA ASP A 135 -3.41 22.91 -5.33
C ASP A 135 -3.32 21.50 -4.73
N PRO A 136 -2.15 21.06 -4.23
CA PRO A 136 -1.96 19.69 -3.73
C PRO A 136 -2.71 19.40 -2.43
N ALA A 137 -3.10 20.43 -1.66
CA ALA A 137 -3.82 20.28 -0.41
C ALA A 137 -5.34 20.24 -0.64
N THR A 138 -5.85 21.07 -1.55
CA THR A 138 -7.29 21.14 -1.82
C THR A 138 -7.73 20.34 -3.04
N LEU A 139 -6.80 19.84 -3.85
CA LEU A 139 -7.06 19.19 -5.14
C LEU A 139 -7.87 20.05 -6.12
N ARG A 140 -7.71 21.37 -6.05
CA ARG A 140 -8.37 22.31 -6.96
C ARG A 140 -7.45 22.65 -8.12
N VAL A 141 -7.97 22.47 -9.32
CA VAL A 141 -7.30 22.83 -10.56
C VAL A 141 -7.72 24.23 -10.97
N SER A 142 -6.73 25.10 -11.20
CA SER A 142 -6.92 26.42 -11.79
C SER A 142 -7.11 26.26 -13.28
N THR A 143 -8.33 26.54 -13.77
CA THR A 143 -8.67 26.37 -15.18
C THR A 143 -8.07 27.43 -16.09
N GLY A 144 -7.75 28.61 -15.54
CA GLY A 144 -7.18 29.75 -16.26
C GLY A 144 -5.66 29.69 -16.42
N ASP A 145 -4.97 28.74 -15.77
CA ASP A 145 -3.53 28.59 -15.94
C ASP A 145 -3.20 27.97 -17.32
N GLN A 146 -2.49 28.75 -18.14
CA GLN A 146 -2.16 28.38 -19.52
C GLN A 146 -0.71 27.93 -19.70
N THR A 147 0.05 27.74 -18.61
CA THR A 147 1.50 27.50 -18.62
C THR A 147 1.92 26.30 -19.46
N PHE A 148 1.11 25.23 -19.45
CA PHE A 148 1.35 23.98 -20.19
C PHE A 148 0.27 23.68 -21.23
N SER A 149 -0.22 24.75 -21.86
CA SER A 149 -1.23 24.69 -22.90
C SER A 149 -0.69 25.18 -24.25
N THR A 150 -1.29 24.69 -25.34
CA THR A 150 -1.09 25.22 -26.69
C THR A 150 -2.43 25.60 -27.29
N SER A 151 -2.53 26.80 -27.84
CA SER A 151 -3.77 27.31 -28.41
C SER A 151 -3.63 27.61 -29.89
N SER A 152 -4.69 27.37 -30.66
CA SER A 152 -4.82 27.74 -32.06
C SER A 152 -6.15 28.42 -32.32
N GLY A 153 -6.25 29.11 -33.45
CA GLY A 153 -7.44 29.87 -33.83
C GLY A 153 -7.49 31.27 -33.24
N TYR A 154 -8.54 31.99 -33.62
CA TYR A 154 -8.76 33.37 -33.20
C TYR A 154 -10.24 33.70 -33.40
N LEU A 155 -10.90 34.21 -32.38
CA LEU A 155 -12.26 34.73 -32.48
C LEU A 155 -12.33 36.14 -31.92
N THR A 156 -13.39 36.86 -32.27
CA THR A 156 -13.77 38.09 -31.58
C THR A 156 -15.14 37.90 -30.96
N HIS A 157 -15.23 38.15 -29.66
CA HIS A 157 -16.50 38.22 -28.94
C HIS A 157 -17.08 39.64 -29.12
N PRO A 158 -18.42 39.82 -29.09
CA PRO A 158 -19.05 41.14 -29.11
C PRO A 158 -18.33 42.15 -28.20
N ALA A 159 -18.16 43.39 -28.68
CA ALA A 159 -17.33 44.46 -28.11
C ALA A 159 -15.79 44.37 -28.37
N ASN A 160 -15.36 43.73 -29.47
CA ASN A 160 -13.96 43.65 -29.90
C ASN A 160 -13.02 42.99 -28.88
N HIS A 161 -13.51 42.04 -28.09
CA HIS A 161 -12.66 41.25 -27.22
C HIS A 161 -12.03 40.09 -28.01
N PRO A 162 -10.72 40.12 -28.30
CA PRO A 162 -10.06 39.00 -28.98
C PRO A 162 -10.06 37.79 -28.05
N VAL A 163 -10.37 36.62 -28.59
CA VAL A 163 -10.26 35.33 -27.92
C VAL A 163 -9.19 34.52 -28.61
N THR A 164 -8.11 34.22 -27.89
CA THR A 164 -6.92 33.53 -28.41
C THR A 164 -6.68 32.19 -27.72
N SER A 165 -7.33 31.96 -26.57
CA SER A 165 -7.26 30.71 -25.83
C SER A 165 -8.50 30.46 -25.00
N MET A 166 -8.77 29.19 -24.70
CA MET A 166 -9.80 28.74 -23.79
C MET A 166 -9.18 28.37 -22.44
N SER A 167 -9.93 28.58 -21.37
CA SER A 167 -9.61 28.01 -20.06
C SER A 167 -9.91 26.51 -20.09
N TYR A 168 -9.22 25.72 -19.25
CA TYR A 168 -9.43 24.28 -19.15
C TYR A 168 -10.85 23.95 -18.69
N ALA A 169 -11.34 22.76 -19.07
CA ALA A 169 -12.68 22.29 -18.71
C ALA A 169 -13.80 23.24 -19.17
N ALA A 170 -13.70 23.72 -20.42
CA ALA A 170 -14.70 24.59 -21.03
C ALA A 170 -15.08 24.17 -22.46
N ALA A 171 -16.36 24.33 -22.77
CA ALA A 171 -16.92 24.28 -24.12
C ALA A 171 -17.73 25.55 -24.33
N MET A 172 -17.47 26.31 -25.40
CA MET A 172 -18.15 27.59 -25.67
C MET A 172 -18.53 27.72 -27.13
N ASN A 173 -19.62 28.42 -27.40
CA ASN A 173 -19.94 28.90 -28.73
C ASN A 173 -20.88 30.13 -28.69
N CYS A 174 -21.07 30.76 -29.84
CA CYS A 174 -22.14 31.75 -30.09
C CYS A 174 -22.89 31.34 -31.36
N ASP A 175 -23.49 30.16 -31.35
CA ASP A 175 -24.25 29.59 -32.47
C ASP A 175 -25.22 28.50 -31.98
N PHE A 176 -26.32 28.32 -32.69
CA PHE A 176 -27.27 27.23 -32.43
C PHE A 176 -26.93 25.96 -33.23
N GLY A 177 -26.25 26.11 -34.37
CA GLY A 177 -25.94 25.00 -35.29
C GLY A 177 -24.69 24.20 -34.90
N ASN A 178 -23.60 24.89 -34.54
CA ASN A 178 -22.30 24.28 -34.28
C ASN A 178 -21.92 24.37 -32.80
N PRO A 179 -21.97 23.26 -32.04
CA PRO A 179 -21.68 23.31 -30.61
C PRO A 179 -20.20 23.60 -30.33
N GLY A 180 -19.97 24.30 -29.22
CA GLY A 180 -18.71 24.26 -28.49
C GLY A 180 -18.47 22.87 -27.92
N VAL A 181 -17.22 22.45 -27.83
CA VAL A 181 -16.85 21.14 -27.27
C VAL A 181 -15.64 21.26 -26.34
N GLY A 182 -15.53 20.34 -25.40
CA GLY A 182 -14.41 20.25 -24.48
C GLY A 182 -14.28 18.84 -23.93
N ASN A 183 -13.10 18.50 -23.44
CA ASN A 183 -12.83 17.20 -22.85
C ASN A 183 -11.86 17.37 -21.67
N VAL A 184 -12.23 16.78 -20.54
CA VAL A 184 -11.37 16.57 -19.36
C VAL A 184 -11.09 15.08 -19.32
N ASP A 185 -9.82 14.68 -19.37
CA ASP A 185 -9.41 13.28 -19.33
C ASP A 185 -8.26 13.08 -18.34
N LEU A 186 -8.62 12.58 -17.17
CA LEU A 186 -7.77 12.31 -16.02
C LEU A 186 -7.32 10.85 -15.96
N ARG A 187 -7.58 10.05 -17.00
CA ARG A 187 -7.13 8.65 -17.03
C ARG A 187 -5.61 8.59 -16.95
N GLY A 188 -5.10 7.57 -16.25
CA GLY A 188 -3.68 7.47 -15.92
C GLY A 188 -3.22 8.36 -14.77
N THR A 189 -4.13 9.10 -14.13
CA THR A 189 -3.88 9.82 -12.86
C THR A 189 -4.70 9.20 -11.72
N PRO A 190 -4.31 9.37 -10.44
CA PRO A 190 -5.11 8.94 -9.29
C PRO A 190 -6.21 9.96 -8.94
N PHE A 191 -6.74 10.67 -9.94
CA PHE A 191 -7.77 11.68 -9.74
C PHE A 191 -8.98 11.43 -10.63
N ALA A 192 -10.13 11.85 -10.13
CA ALA A 192 -11.37 11.93 -10.87
C ALA A 192 -11.98 13.32 -10.69
N ALA A 193 -12.77 13.78 -11.66
CA ALA A 193 -13.54 15.01 -11.52
C ALA A 193 -14.65 14.78 -10.50
N THR A 194 -14.83 15.71 -9.57
CA THR A 194 -15.95 15.61 -8.64
C THR A 194 -17.27 15.78 -9.43
N PRO A 195 -18.29 14.94 -9.19
CA PRO A 195 -19.56 15.04 -9.91
C PRO A 195 -20.28 16.37 -9.70
N ASN A 196 -21.13 16.75 -10.67
CA ASN A 196 -22.06 17.89 -10.59
C ASN A 196 -21.40 19.27 -10.44
N GLN A 197 -20.23 19.48 -11.06
CA GLN A 197 -19.52 20.77 -10.96
C GLN A 197 -19.64 21.65 -12.20
N PHE A 198 -20.20 21.13 -13.29
CA PHE A 198 -20.37 21.88 -14.53
C PHE A 198 -21.72 22.56 -14.58
N LEU A 199 -21.71 23.83 -14.98
CA LEU A 199 -22.90 24.64 -15.19
C LEU A 199 -22.95 25.12 -16.64
N LEU A 200 -24.15 25.03 -17.21
CA LEU A 200 -24.46 25.62 -18.50
C LEU A 200 -24.90 27.08 -18.29
N VAL A 201 -24.20 28.02 -18.93
CA VAL A 201 -24.44 29.46 -18.84
C VAL A 201 -24.64 30.03 -20.24
N GLY A 202 -25.50 31.04 -20.38
CA GLY A 202 -25.73 31.76 -21.63
C GLY A 202 -27.20 32.02 -21.92
N SER A 203 -27.48 32.61 -23.09
CA SER A 203 -28.83 32.87 -23.56
C SER A 203 -29.36 31.70 -24.39
N TYR A 204 -30.56 31.22 -24.05
CA TYR A 204 -31.19 30.02 -24.63
C TYR A 204 -30.23 28.81 -24.74
N PRO A 205 -29.51 28.47 -23.66
CA PRO A 205 -28.41 27.55 -23.77
C PRO A 205 -28.91 26.10 -23.83
N SER A 206 -28.19 25.25 -24.56
CA SER A 206 -28.37 23.80 -24.62
C SER A 206 -26.98 23.16 -24.54
N GLY A 207 -26.78 22.19 -23.66
CA GLY A 207 -25.47 21.58 -23.46
C GLY A 207 -25.49 20.52 -22.38
N ALA A 208 -24.43 19.73 -22.30
CA ALA A 208 -24.24 18.78 -21.21
C ALA A 208 -22.76 18.59 -20.86
N ALA A 209 -22.53 18.14 -19.62
CA ALA A 209 -21.28 17.55 -19.18
C ALA A 209 -21.55 16.06 -18.91
N THR A 210 -20.94 15.19 -19.71
CA THR A 210 -21.14 13.74 -19.64
C THR A 210 -19.93 13.11 -18.98
N TYR A 211 -20.13 12.56 -17.79
CA TYR A 211 -19.08 11.87 -17.04
C TYR A 211 -18.99 10.40 -17.46
N SER A 212 -17.78 9.85 -17.51
CA SER A 212 -17.58 8.39 -17.52
C SER A 212 -18.08 7.79 -16.20
N SER A 213 -18.30 6.47 -16.18
CA SER A 213 -18.77 5.75 -14.99
C SER A 213 -17.85 5.90 -13.77
N ASP A 214 -16.59 6.23 -14.00
CA ASP A 214 -15.56 6.43 -12.97
C ASP A 214 -15.13 7.90 -12.80
N ASN A 215 -15.83 8.82 -13.47
CA ASN A 215 -15.60 10.26 -13.44
C ASN A 215 -14.17 10.71 -13.85
N GLN A 216 -13.39 9.87 -14.53
CA GLN A 216 -12.08 10.26 -15.05
C GLN A 216 -12.14 10.93 -16.41
N VAL A 217 -13.24 10.78 -17.15
CA VAL A 217 -13.49 11.50 -18.39
C VAL A 217 -14.75 12.34 -18.25
N VAL A 218 -14.70 13.59 -18.70
CA VAL A 218 -15.86 14.47 -18.82
C VAL A 218 -15.87 15.09 -20.21
N ASP A 219 -16.87 14.72 -21.01
CA ASP A 219 -17.11 15.33 -22.31
C ASP A 219 -18.10 16.48 -22.17
N LEU A 220 -17.70 17.65 -22.64
CA LEU A 220 -18.45 18.90 -22.53
C LEU A 220 -18.93 19.33 -23.90
N TRP A 221 -20.16 19.81 -23.98
CA TRP A 221 -20.62 20.55 -25.14
C TRP A 221 -21.64 21.62 -24.75
N SER A 222 -21.68 22.70 -25.54
CA SER A 222 -22.68 23.75 -25.40
C SER A 222 -23.06 24.34 -26.75
N ARG A 223 -24.30 24.81 -26.86
CA ARG A 223 -24.82 25.62 -27.96
C ARG A 223 -25.83 26.64 -27.45
N GLY A 224 -26.01 27.72 -28.21
CA GLY A 224 -26.90 28.82 -27.85
C GLY A 224 -26.30 30.16 -28.23
N ASP A 225 -26.95 31.22 -27.76
CA ASP A 225 -26.48 32.58 -28.00
C ASP A 225 -25.43 32.95 -26.93
N CYS A 226 -24.17 32.80 -27.32
CA CYS A 226 -22.99 32.97 -26.48
C CYS A 226 -23.02 32.14 -25.20
N SER A 227 -23.28 30.84 -25.36
CA SER A 227 -23.35 29.89 -24.27
C SER A 227 -22.02 29.17 -24.02
N PHE A 228 -21.78 28.79 -22.76
CA PHE A 228 -20.68 27.92 -22.39
C PHE A 228 -21.09 26.89 -21.33
N MET A 229 -20.48 25.72 -21.43
CA MET A 229 -20.44 24.70 -20.39
C MET A 229 -19.06 24.75 -19.74
N SER A 230 -18.99 25.07 -18.46
CA SER A 230 -17.73 25.04 -17.70
C SER A 230 -18.00 24.84 -16.21
N VAL A 231 -16.95 24.80 -15.40
CA VAL A 231 -17.06 24.61 -13.95
C VAL A 231 -17.81 25.77 -13.30
N GLN A 232 -18.52 25.48 -12.20
CA GLN A 232 -19.26 26.47 -11.44
C GLN A 232 -18.34 27.62 -11.01
N GLY A 233 -18.80 28.85 -11.23
CA GLY A 233 -18.04 30.07 -10.95
C GLY A 233 -17.18 30.56 -12.13
N ALA A 234 -17.12 29.83 -13.24
CA ALA A 234 -16.51 30.32 -14.46
C ALA A 234 -17.28 31.52 -15.04
N ASP A 235 -16.53 32.56 -15.41
CA ASP A 235 -17.05 33.74 -16.09
C ASP A 235 -16.30 33.94 -17.41
N HIS A 236 -16.97 33.69 -18.54
CA HIS A 236 -16.40 33.81 -19.89
C HIS A 236 -15.05 33.06 -20.01
N PRO A 237 -15.03 31.71 -20.05
CA PRO A 237 -13.85 30.88 -19.79
C PRO A 237 -12.82 30.88 -20.93
N PHE A 238 -12.22 32.04 -21.20
CA PHE A 238 -11.21 32.27 -22.22
C PHE A 238 -10.12 33.23 -21.74
N ASN A 239 -8.98 33.23 -22.45
CA ASN A 239 -7.82 34.10 -22.21
C ASN A 239 -7.35 34.10 -20.74
N GLY A 240 -7.30 32.93 -20.13
CA GLY A 240 -6.80 32.76 -18.75
C GLY A 240 -7.77 33.19 -17.66
N ARG A 241 -9.04 33.45 -17.98
CA ARG A 241 -10.09 33.66 -16.96
C ARG A 241 -10.27 32.38 -16.15
N ASP A 242 -10.01 32.49 -14.86
CA ASP A 242 -9.87 31.35 -13.97
C ASP A 242 -11.18 30.96 -13.29
N ALA A 243 -11.28 29.68 -13.02
CA ALA A 243 -12.26 29.06 -12.15
C ALA A 243 -11.60 27.82 -11.51
N GLN A 244 -12.30 27.13 -10.63
CA GLN A 244 -11.71 26.04 -9.84
C GLN A 244 -12.42 24.73 -10.11
N LEU A 245 -11.77 23.84 -10.85
CA LEU A 245 -12.22 22.45 -11.03
C LEU A 245 -11.76 21.63 -9.82
N GLN A 246 -12.69 21.06 -9.07
CA GLN A 246 -12.34 20.29 -7.88
C GLN A 246 -12.21 18.80 -8.25
N LEU A 247 -11.03 18.25 -8.00
CA LEU A 247 -10.77 16.83 -8.15
C LEU A 247 -10.98 16.10 -6.83
N GLN A 248 -11.16 14.79 -6.93
CA GLN A 248 -11.13 13.87 -5.81
C GLN A 248 -10.02 12.85 -6.03
N TYR A 249 -9.32 12.50 -4.95
CA TYR A 249 -8.33 11.42 -5.00
C TYR A 249 -9.06 10.10 -5.15
N ARG A 250 -8.72 9.39 -6.22
CA ARG A 250 -9.18 8.04 -6.50
C ARG A 250 -7.95 7.14 -6.39
N PRO A 251 -7.84 6.31 -5.34
CA PRO A 251 -6.79 5.31 -5.28
C PRO A 251 -6.81 4.50 -6.58
N SER A 252 -5.67 4.43 -7.28
CA SER A 252 -5.55 3.49 -8.38
C SER A 252 -5.75 2.09 -7.80
N THR A 253 -6.60 1.28 -8.44
CA THR A 253 -6.76 -0.14 -8.11
C THR A 253 -6.09 -0.98 -9.19
N PRO A 254 -4.75 -0.90 -9.36
CA PRO A 254 -4.07 -1.69 -10.37
C PRO A 254 -4.36 -3.17 -10.14
N ALA A 255 -4.85 -3.84 -11.19
CA ALA A 255 -5.11 -5.27 -11.13
C ALA A 255 -3.86 -6.08 -11.47
N SER A 256 -2.90 -5.46 -12.17
CA SER A 256 -1.67 -6.09 -12.65
C SER A 256 -0.44 -5.19 -12.45
N CYS A 257 0.74 -5.80 -12.51
CA CYS A 257 2.01 -5.07 -12.57
C CYS A 257 2.12 -4.25 -13.87
N GLN A 258 1.45 -4.68 -14.93
CA GLN A 258 1.35 -3.90 -16.17
C GLN A 258 0.55 -2.59 -15.96
N ASP A 259 -0.50 -2.60 -15.14
CA ASP A 259 -1.25 -1.38 -14.80
C ASP A 259 -0.35 -0.39 -14.04
N ILE A 260 0.47 -0.91 -13.12
CA ILE A 260 1.47 -0.11 -12.41
C ILE A 260 2.49 0.47 -13.37
N LYS A 261 3.03 -0.35 -14.29
CA LYS A 261 4.02 0.11 -15.28
C LYS A 261 3.44 1.18 -16.22
N THR A 262 2.18 1.04 -16.60
CA THR A 262 1.47 2.02 -17.42
C THR A 262 1.27 3.34 -16.67
N ALA A 263 0.86 3.27 -15.40
CA ALA A 263 0.66 4.45 -14.55
C ALA A 263 1.99 5.12 -14.14
N LEU A 264 3.04 4.34 -13.94
CA LEU A 264 4.37 4.77 -13.54
C LEU A 264 5.43 4.09 -14.43
N PRO A 265 5.77 4.68 -15.59
CA PRO A 265 6.76 4.11 -16.52
C PRO A 265 8.15 3.89 -15.90
N ALA A 266 8.49 4.62 -14.83
CA ALA A 266 9.74 4.48 -14.09
C ALA A 266 9.70 3.40 -12.98
N ALA A 267 8.57 2.71 -12.79
CA ALA A 267 8.43 1.66 -11.78
C ALA A 267 9.46 0.55 -12.01
N ALA A 268 10.13 0.16 -10.91
CA ALA A 268 11.15 -0.89 -10.89
C ALA A 268 10.59 -2.18 -10.28
N ASP A 269 11.34 -3.27 -10.35
CA ASP A 269 10.98 -4.52 -9.65
C ASP A 269 10.83 -4.26 -8.14
N GLY A 270 9.81 -4.85 -7.52
CA GLY A 270 9.52 -4.61 -6.10
C GLY A 270 8.16 -5.12 -5.65
N GLU A 271 7.86 -4.93 -4.36
CA GLU A 271 6.52 -5.19 -3.83
C GLU A 271 5.58 -4.00 -4.09
N TYR A 272 4.39 -4.31 -4.57
CA TYR A 272 3.31 -3.38 -4.83
C TYR A 272 1.99 -3.95 -4.33
N VAL A 273 1.01 -3.07 -4.08
CA VAL A 273 -0.36 -3.50 -3.78
C VAL A 273 -1.13 -3.60 -5.09
N LEU A 274 -1.63 -4.79 -5.38
CA LEU A 274 -2.57 -5.05 -6.47
C LEU A 274 -3.96 -5.35 -5.89
N TYR A 275 -4.98 -5.24 -6.73
CA TYR A 275 -6.38 -5.44 -6.36
C TYR A 275 -6.98 -6.51 -7.26
N VAL A 276 -7.59 -7.54 -6.68
CA VAL A 276 -8.15 -8.64 -7.48
C VAL A 276 -9.22 -8.08 -8.42
N ASN A 277 -8.98 -8.18 -9.73
CA ASN A 277 -9.83 -7.59 -10.78
C ASN A 277 -10.09 -6.08 -10.60
N GLY A 278 -9.18 -5.35 -9.96
CA GLY A 278 -9.32 -3.92 -9.69
C GLY A 278 -10.32 -3.56 -8.59
N ASP A 279 -10.79 -4.55 -7.81
CA ASP A 279 -11.71 -4.33 -6.69
C ASP A 279 -10.96 -3.79 -5.46
N ALA A 280 -11.25 -2.54 -5.09
CA ALA A 280 -10.66 -1.85 -3.95
C ALA A 280 -10.82 -2.61 -2.61
N ALA A 281 -11.85 -3.45 -2.47
CA ALA A 281 -12.09 -4.25 -1.27
C ALA A 281 -11.22 -5.52 -1.21
N ARG A 282 -10.47 -5.84 -2.27
CA ARG A 282 -9.68 -7.06 -2.39
C ARG A 282 -8.20 -6.80 -2.67
N PRO A 283 -7.49 -6.04 -1.80
CA PRO A 283 -6.07 -5.78 -1.96
C PRO A 283 -5.22 -7.02 -1.66
N TRP A 284 -4.06 -7.12 -2.29
CA TRP A 284 -3.02 -8.09 -1.97
C TRP A 284 -1.63 -7.57 -2.33
N ALA A 285 -0.62 -8.02 -1.59
CA ALA A 285 0.78 -7.67 -1.86
C ALA A 285 1.33 -8.59 -2.97
N ALA A 286 1.72 -7.98 -4.08
CA ALA A 286 2.32 -8.65 -5.23
C ALA A 286 3.77 -8.22 -5.38
N TRP A 287 4.65 -9.15 -5.70
CA TRP A 287 5.97 -8.84 -6.22
C TRP A 287 5.88 -8.67 -7.74
N CYS A 288 6.13 -7.46 -8.22
CA CYS A 288 6.24 -7.17 -9.64
C CYS A 288 7.68 -7.38 -10.10
N HIS A 289 7.87 -8.31 -11.03
CA HIS A 289 9.16 -8.66 -11.60
C HIS A 289 9.24 -8.26 -13.08
N ASN A 290 10.45 -8.00 -13.56
CA ASN A 290 10.74 -7.62 -14.95
C ASN A 290 9.96 -6.36 -15.39
N MET A 291 9.84 -5.39 -14.49
CA MET A 291 9.17 -4.11 -14.74
C MET A 291 9.88 -3.27 -15.80
N ALA A 292 11.15 -3.56 -16.10
CA ALA A 292 11.88 -2.97 -17.23
C ALA A 292 11.49 -3.59 -18.59
N GLY A 293 11.00 -4.83 -18.60
CA GLY A 293 10.58 -5.57 -19.78
C GLY A 293 9.06 -5.81 -19.77
N THR A 294 8.67 -7.08 -19.74
CA THR A 294 7.27 -7.50 -19.58
C THR A 294 7.01 -7.81 -18.11
N PRO A 295 6.23 -6.97 -17.40
CA PRO A 295 5.91 -7.18 -16.00
C PRO A 295 5.27 -8.55 -15.73
N ALA A 296 5.59 -9.10 -14.56
CA ALA A 296 5.13 -10.39 -14.12
C ALA A 296 4.79 -10.35 -12.63
N GLU A 297 3.61 -10.87 -12.28
CA GLU A 297 3.08 -10.90 -10.92
C GLU A 297 3.50 -12.18 -10.20
N TYR A 298 4.03 -12.01 -8.99
CA TYR A 298 4.34 -13.11 -8.08
C TYR A 298 3.68 -12.89 -6.72
N LEU A 299 3.11 -13.95 -6.16
CA LEU A 299 2.66 -13.96 -4.77
C LEU A 299 3.86 -14.23 -3.86
N SER A 300 4.19 -13.27 -3.01
CA SER A 300 5.18 -13.45 -1.94
C SER A 300 4.65 -14.45 -0.91
N LEU A 301 5.47 -15.43 -0.52
CA LEU A 301 5.13 -16.45 0.47
C LEU A 301 5.81 -16.10 1.81
N PRO A 302 5.07 -15.66 2.84
CA PRO A 302 5.68 -15.19 4.10
C PRO A 302 6.35 -16.30 4.91
N SER A 303 5.72 -17.48 4.92
CA SER A 303 6.23 -18.68 5.59
C SER A 303 7.39 -19.28 4.79
N THR A 304 8.62 -19.00 5.21
CA THR A 304 9.84 -19.54 4.58
C THR A 304 10.66 -20.33 5.60
N GLY A 305 11.33 -21.38 5.15
CA GLY A 305 12.13 -22.26 5.99
C GLY A 305 12.27 -23.65 5.38
N PRO A 306 13.10 -24.53 5.96
CA PRO A 306 13.37 -25.84 5.38
C PRO A 306 12.13 -26.74 5.32
N SER A 307 11.08 -26.45 6.11
CA SER A 307 9.83 -27.22 6.19
C SER A 307 8.59 -26.40 5.79
N LEU A 308 8.76 -25.26 5.11
CA LEU A 308 7.66 -24.37 4.71
C LEU A 308 7.75 -24.07 3.22
N ASN A 309 6.59 -24.06 2.55
CA ASN A 309 6.47 -23.81 1.11
C ASN A 309 7.50 -24.59 0.29
N PHE A 310 7.46 -25.91 0.41
CA PHE A 310 8.38 -26.80 -0.29
C PHE A 310 7.66 -27.91 -1.03
N SER A 311 8.32 -28.41 -2.07
CA SER A 311 7.97 -29.66 -2.74
C SER A 311 9.15 -30.62 -2.65
N GLN A 312 8.88 -31.92 -2.48
CA GLN A 312 9.93 -32.93 -2.36
C GLN A 312 9.64 -34.16 -3.21
N TYR A 313 10.70 -34.63 -3.86
CA TYR A 313 10.82 -36.01 -4.32
C TYR A 313 11.78 -36.76 -3.40
N THR A 314 11.21 -37.61 -2.54
CA THR A 314 11.97 -38.45 -1.62
C THR A 314 12.71 -39.55 -2.37
N ALA A 315 14.01 -39.68 -2.12
CA ALA A 315 14.81 -40.79 -2.65
C ALA A 315 14.23 -42.13 -2.17
N GLY A 316 14.22 -43.13 -3.05
CA GLY A 316 13.44 -44.34 -2.87
C GLY A 316 14.09 -45.54 -3.55
N TYR A 317 13.60 -46.74 -3.27
CA TYR A 317 14.17 -47.96 -3.83
C TYR A 317 14.02 -48.03 -5.37
N ASN A 318 12.92 -47.52 -5.93
CA ASN A 318 12.62 -47.61 -7.37
C ASN A 318 13.11 -46.41 -8.20
N ASN A 319 13.76 -45.39 -7.60
CA ASN A 319 14.51 -44.40 -8.39
C ASN A 319 15.96 -44.86 -8.58
N SER A 320 16.54 -44.62 -9.76
CA SER A 320 17.79 -45.24 -10.21
C SER A 320 19.07 -44.69 -9.56
N GLY A 321 18.93 -44.07 -8.38
CA GLY A 321 20.01 -43.52 -7.57
C GLY A 321 19.91 -42.01 -7.35
N GLY A 322 20.54 -41.54 -6.26
CA GLY A 322 20.65 -40.11 -5.94
C GLY A 322 20.30 -39.77 -4.48
N THR A 323 19.99 -38.49 -4.24
CA THR A 323 19.57 -37.92 -2.97
C THR A 323 18.25 -37.18 -3.14
N THR A 324 17.43 -37.16 -2.09
CA THR A 324 16.12 -36.48 -2.06
C THR A 324 16.19 -35.09 -2.68
N VAL A 325 15.34 -34.85 -3.68
CA VAL A 325 15.22 -33.55 -4.33
C VAL A 325 14.20 -32.73 -3.57
N ARG A 326 14.62 -31.57 -3.05
CA ARG A 326 13.74 -30.65 -2.33
C ARG A 326 13.86 -29.26 -2.93
N THR A 327 12.72 -28.66 -3.25
CA THR A 327 12.64 -27.30 -3.79
C THR A 327 11.84 -26.43 -2.84
N LEU A 328 12.46 -25.34 -2.38
CA LEU A 328 11.88 -24.33 -1.50
C LEU A 328 11.43 -23.13 -2.34
N PHE A 329 10.28 -22.54 -2.01
CA PHE A 329 9.70 -21.42 -2.74
C PHE A 329 9.56 -20.20 -1.84
N SER A 330 10.05 -19.05 -2.31
CA SER A 330 9.88 -17.76 -1.62
C SER A 330 8.79 -16.90 -2.27
N LYS A 331 8.50 -17.13 -3.55
CA LYS A 331 7.39 -16.54 -4.31
C LYS A 331 6.91 -17.52 -5.36
N VAL A 332 5.66 -17.39 -5.78
CA VAL A 332 5.06 -18.20 -6.85
C VAL A 332 4.39 -17.32 -7.89
N ARG A 333 4.54 -17.66 -9.18
CA ARG A 333 3.97 -16.91 -10.28
C ARG A 333 2.45 -17.05 -10.25
N ILE A 334 1.73 -15.93 -10.29
CA ILE A 334 0.27 -15.92 -10.20
C ILE A 334 -0.32 -15.06 -11.32
N ASP A 335 -1.39 -15.54 -11.95
CA ASP A 335 -2.23 -14.71 -12.81
C ASP A 335 -3.22 -13.92 -11.93
N PRO A 336 -3.14 -12.58 -11.89
CA PRO A 336 -3.98 -11.77 -11.00
C PRO A 336 -5.47 -11.77 -11.39
N ALA A 337 -5.82 -12.09 -12.64
CA ALA A 337 -7.20 -12.12 -13.10
C ALA A 337 -7.88 -13.46 -12.77
N THR A 338 -7.15 -14.56 -12.94
CA THR A 338 -7.68 -15.91 -12.70
C THR A 338 -7.35 -16.48 -11.32
N LEU A 339 -6.43 -15.85 -10.59
CA LEU A 339 -5.85 -16.36 -9.32
C LEU A 339 -5.25 -17.75 -9.44
N ARG A 340 -4.71 -18.08 -10.63
CA ARG A 340 -4.03 -19.35 -10.87
C ARG A 340 -2.53 -19.19 -10.68
N VAL A 341 -1.97 -20.08 -9.87
CA VAL A 341 -0.53 -20.17 -9.66
C VAL A 341 0.06 -21.18 -10.64
N SER A 342 1.09 -20.74 -11.38
CA SER A 342 1.92 -21.62 -12.20
C SER A 342 2.88 -22.37 -11.28
N THR A 343 2.72 -23.69 -11.18
CA THR A 343 3.56 -24.52 -10.31
C THR A 343 4.95 -24.78 -10.86
N GLY A 344 5.13 -24.66 -12.17
CA GLY A 344 6.39 -24.89 -12.88
C GLY A 344 7.33 -23.69 -12.91
N ASP A 345 6.89 -22.49 -12.51
CA ASP A 345 7.77 -21.33 -12.45
C ASP A 345 8.79 -21.46 -11.31
N GLN A 346 10.08 -21.38 -11.65
CA GLN A 346 11.19 -21.59 -10.71
C GLN A 346 11.94 -20.31 -10.36
N THR A 347 11.48 -19.14 -10.84
CA THR A 347 12.17 -17.84 -10.73
C THR A 347 12.59 -17.50 -9.30
N PHE A 348 11.73 -17.81 -8.32
CA PHE A 348 11.96 -17.52 -6.89
C PHE A 348 12.03 -18.79 -6.03
N SER A 349 12.64 -19.83 -6.59
CA SER A 349 12.84 -21.13 -5.93
C SER A 349 14.31 -21.47 -5.71
N THR A 350 14.61 -22.34 -4.75
CA THR A 350 15.94 -22.92 -4.55
C THR A 350 15.81 -24.42 -4.38
N SER A 351 16.59 -25.19 -5.13
CA SER A 351 16.53 -26.65 -5.13
C SER A 351 17.83 -27.29 -4.65
N SER A 352 17.71 -28.42 -3.99
CA SER A 352 18.82 -29.28 -3.57
C SER A 352 18.51 -30.74 -3.88
N GLY A 353 19.56 -31.57 -3.90
CA GLY A 353 19.45 -32.99 -4.21
C GLY A 353 19.50 -33.28 -5.71
N TYR A 354 19.44 -34.57 -6.03
CA TYR A 354 19.51 -35.07 -7.40
C TYR A 354 18.96 -36.49 -7.43
N LEU A 355 18.01 -36.76 -8.31
CA LEU A 355 17.52 -38.11 -8.56
C LEU A 355 17.60 -38.43 -10.05
N THR A 356 17.60 -39.71 -10.37
CA THR A 356 17.49 -40.20 -11.74
C THR A 356 16.29 -41.14 -11.87
N HIS A 357 15.51 -40.96 -12.94
CA HIS A 357 14.51 -41.93 -13.37
C HIS A 357 15.10 -42.91 -14.40
N PRO A 358 14.50 -44.10 -14.59
CA PRO A 358 14.80 -44.97 -15.72
C PRO A 358 14.73 -44.18 -17.04
N ALA A 359 15.68 -44.44 -17.96
CA ALA A 359 15.94 -43.66 -19.19
C ALA A 359 16.74 -42.33 -19.03
N ASN A 360 17.51 -42.16 -17.93
CA ASN A 360 18.43 -41.03 -17.72
C ASN A 360 17.75 -39.65 -17.71
N HIS A 361 16.55 -39.55 -17.14
CA HIS A 361 15.93 -38.25 -16.87
C HIS A 361 16.39 -37.75 -15.49
N PRO A 362 17.32 -36.77 -15.42
CA PRO A 362 17.71 -36.19 -14.15
C PRO A 362 16.55 -35.38 -13.57
N VAL A 363 16.32 -35.50 -12.27
CA VAL A 363 15.42 -34.65 -11.51
C VAL A 363 16.27 -33.80 -10.59
N THR A 364 16.24 -32.48 -10.82
CA THR A 364 17.04 -31.49 -10.09
C THR A 364 16.18 -30.51 -9.30
N SER A 365 14.88 -30.50 -9.56
CA SER A 365 13.91 -29.64 -8.89
C SER A 365 12.50 -30.20 -8.97
N MET A 366 11.67 -29.80 -8.01
CA MET A 366 10.25 -30.11 -7.94
C MET A 366 9.43 -28.87 -8.31
N SER A 367 8.30 -29.09 -8.98
CA SER A 367 7.29 -28.05 -9.18
C SER A 367 6.59 -27.74 -7.85
N TYR A 368 6.09 -26.51 -7.68
CA TYR A 368 5.36 -26.12 -6.46
C TYR A 368 4.13 -27.01 -6.23
N ALA A 369 3.73 -27.16 -4.96
CA ALA A 369 2.55 -27.92 -4.58
C ALA A 369 2.59 -29.42 -4.99
N ALA A 370 3.76 -30.06 -4.84
CA ALA A 370 3.97 -31.46 -5.23
C ALA A 370 4.69 -32.27 -4.14
N ALA A 371 4.26 -33.52 -3.96
CA ALA A 371 4.91 -34.53 -3.14
C ALA A 371 5.06 -35.81 -3.96
N MET A 372 6.28 -36.24 -4.24
CA MET A 372 6.57 -37.39 -5.12
C MET A 372 7.50 -38.39 -4.45
N ASN A 373 7.33 -39.66 -4.78
CA ASN A 373 8.33 -40.69 -4.49
C ASN A 373 8.24 -41.87 -5.47
N CYS A 374 9.20 -42.78 -5.37
CA CYS A 374 9.16 -44.10 -6.01
C CYS A 374 9.54 -45.16 -4.96
N ASP A 375 8.77 -45.22 -3.88
CA ASP A 375 8.97 -46.15 -2.76
C ASP A 375 7.67 -46.35 -1.98
N PHE A 376 7.50 -47.52 -1.36
CA PHE A 376 6.39 -47.80 -0.45
C PHE A 376 6.72 -47.42 1.00
N GLY A 377 8.02 -47.40 1.36
CA GLY A 377 8.49 -47.14 2.72
C GLY A 377 8.61 -45.66 3.08
N ASN A 378 9.20 -44.86 2.19
CA ASN A 378 9.50 -43.44 2.46
C ASN A 378 8.61 -42.51 1.61
N PRO A 379 7.64 -41.80 2.20
CA PRO A 379 6.73 -40.97 1.43
C PRO A 379 7.44 -39.73 0.85
N GLY A 380 6.96 -39.31 -0.32
CA GLY A 380 7.11 -37.95 -0.82
C GLY A 380 6.36 -36.99 0.09
N VAL A 381 6.87 -35.78 0.27
CA VAL A 381 6.23 -34.76 1.11
C VAL A 381 6.28 -33.40 0.45
N GLY A 382 5.35 -32.52 0.79
CA GLY A 382 5.31 -31.15 0.30
C GLY A 382 4.30 -30.37 1.10
N ASN A 383 4.37 -29.04 1.06
CA ASN A 383 3.29 -28.21 1.57
C ASN A 383 3.10 -26.92 0.79
N VAL A 384 1.85 -26.50 0.74
CA VAL A 384 1.40 -25.18 0.27
C VAL A 384 1.02 -24.38 1.50
N ASP A 385 1.79 -23.35 1.81
CA ASP A 385 1.55 -22.51 2.99
C ASP A 385 1.35 -21.05 2.56
N LEU A 386 0.07 -20.68 2.47
CA LEU A 386 -0.42 -19.36 2.08
C LEU A 386 -0.73 -18.49 3.30
N ARG A 387 -0.39 -18.92 4.51
CA ARG A 387 -0.63 -18.13 5.73
C ARG A 387 0.13 -16.80 5.63
N GLY A 388 -0.52 -15.74 6.12
CA GLY A 388 -0.01 -14.36 5.98
C GLY A 388 -0.29 -13.74 4.61
N THR A 389 -0.92 -14.46 3.68
CA THR A 389 -1.46 -13.91 2.43
C THR A 389 -2.99 -13.83 2.50
N PRO A 390 -3.66 -13.04 1.63
CA PRO A 390 -5.12 -13.01 1.55
C PRO A 390 -5.71 -14.12 0.67
N PHE A 391 -4.97 -15.21 0.46
CA PHE A 391 -5.38 -16.31 -0.39
C PHE A 391 -5.48 -17.62 0.38
N ALA A 392 -6.35 -18.49 -0.11
CA ALA A 392 -6.44 -19.89 0.29
C ALA A 392 -6.45 -20.78 -0.95
N ALA A 393 -5.98 -22.02 -0.81
CA ALA A 393 -6.10 -22.99 -1.88
C ALA A 393 -7.58 -23.37 -2.05
N THR A 394 -8.05 -23.41 -3.29
CA THR A 394 -9.42 -23.90 -3.56
C THR A 394 -9.51 -25.37 -3.11
N PRO A 395 -10.64 -25.83 -2.54
CA PRO A 395 -10.83 -27.24 -2.23
C PRO A 395 -10.71 -28.13 -3.48
N ASN A 396 -10.33 -29.39 -3.27
CA ASN A 396 -10.29 -30.43 -4.31
C ASN A 396 -9.37 -30.10 -5.50
N GLN A 397 -8.27 -29.39 -5.27
CA GLN A 397 -7.29 -29.07 -6.32
C GLN A 397 -6.24 -30.15 -6.54
N PHE A 398 -6.10 -31.09 -5.60
CA PHE A 398 -5.04 -32.09 -5.62
C PHE A 398 -5.56 -33.46 -6.06
N LEU A 399 -4.72 -34.18 -6.81
CA LEU A 399 -4.97 -35.54 -7.28
C LEU A 399 -3.75 -36.41 -6.98
N LEU A 400 -4.03 -37.62 -6.47
CA LEU A 400 -3.04 -38.67 -6.33
C LEU A 400 -2.93 -39.44 -7.64
N VAL A 401 -1.72 -39.52 -8.19
CA VAL A 401 -1.41 -40.22 -9.44
C VAL A 401 -0.28 -41.22 -9.20
N GLY A 402 -0.32 -42.38 -9.84
CA GLY A 402 0.74 -43.39 -9.78
C GLY A 402 0.22 -44.81 -9.75
N SER A 403 1.15 -45.78 -9.67
CA SER A 403 0.84 -47.20 -9.55
C SER A 403 0.77 -47.61 -8.08
N TYR A 404 -0.33 -48.26 -7.70
CA TYR A 404 -0.67 -48.60 -6.30
C TYR A 404 -0.46 -47.45 -5.32
N PRO A 405 -1.00 -46.25 -5.62
CA PRO A 405 -0.62 -45.06 -4.87
C PRO A 405 -1.38 -44.99 -3.54
N SER A 406 -0.74 -44.43 -2.53
CA SER A 406 -1.30 -44.04 -1.24
C SER A 406 -0.83 -42.64 -0.92
N GLY A 407 -1.73 -41.73 -0.56
CA GLY A 407 -1.36 -40.35 -0.26
C GLY A 407 -2.56 -39.49 0.09
N ALA A 408 -2.31 -38.29 0.59
CA ALA A 408 -3.36 -37.32 0.86
C ALA A 408 -2.87 -35.88 0.69
N ALA A 409 -3.81 -35.00 0.40
CA ALA A 409 -3.68 -33.56 0.56
C ALA A 409 -4.57 -33.14 1.74
N THR A 410 -3.95 -32.73 2.84
CA THR A 410 -4.65 -32.39 4.08
C THR A 410 -4.72 -30.88 4.22
N TYR A 411 -5.92 -30.33 4.13
CA TYR A 411 -6.16 -28.89 4.24
C TYR A 411 -6.35 -28.48 5.72
N SER A 412 -5.84 -27.31 6.10
CA SER A 412 -6.26 -26.62 7.32
C SER A 412 -7.72 -26.19 7.23
N SER A 413 -8.34 -25.87 8.37
CA SER A 413 -9.75 -25.43 8.42
C SER A 413 -10.08 -24.21 7.56
N ASN A 414 -9.08 -23.36 7.28
CA ASN A 414 -9.19 -22.18 6.42
C ASN A 414 -8.54 -22.35 5.04
N ASN A 415 -8.08 -23.57 4.70
CA ASN A 415 -7.42 -23.91 3.44
C ASN A 415 -6.15 -23.08 3.10
N GLN A 416 -5.52 -22.43 4.09
CA GLN A 416 -4.28 -21.68 3.89
C GLN A 416 -3.02 -22.52 4.11
N LEU A 417 -3.15 -23.73 4.68
CA LEU A 417 -2.09 -24.72 4.72
C LEU A 417 -2.62 -26.00 4.10
N VAL A 418 -1.84 -26.58 3.17
CA VAL A 418 -2.11 -27.90 2.61
C VAL A 418 -0.85 -28.74 2.74
N ASP A 419 -0.92 -29.78 3.56
CA ASP A 419 0.16 -30.77 3.68
C ASP A 419 -0.08 -31.91 2.70
N LEU A 420 0.94 -32.18 1.89
CA LEU A 420 0.91 -33.17 0.81
C LEU A 420 1.84 -34.32 1.16
N TRP A 421 1.36 -35.54 0.93
CA TRP A 421 2.24 -36.70 0.93
C TRP A 421 1.76 -37.76 -0.06
N SER A 422 2.70 -38.55 -0.55
CA SER A 422 2.44 -39.67 -1.45
C SER A 422 3.43 -40.80 -1.22
N ARG A 423 3.00 -42.04 -1.47
CA ARG A 423 3.82 -43.24 -1.54
C ARG A 423 3.26 -44.22 -2.55
N GLY A 424 4.12 -45.07 -3.11
CA GLY A 424 3.75 -46.05 -4.11
C GLY A 424 4.83 -46.23 -5.16
N ASP A 425 4.50 -46.93 -6.23
CA ASP A 425 5.42 -47.14 -7.34
C ASP A 425 5.36 -45.93 -8.28
N CYS A 426 6.30 -45.01 -8.05
CA CYS A 426 6.42 -43.73 -8.74
C CYS A 426 5.15 -42.88 -8.70
N SER A 427 4.63 -42.71 -7.49
CA SER A 427 3.42 -41.91 -7.23
C SER A 427 3.74 -40.46 -6.90
N PHE A 428 2.79 -39.58 -7.20
CA PHE A 428 2.82 -38.19 -6.74
C PHE A 428 1.44 -37.70 -6.34
N MET A 429 1.41 -36.85 -5.31
CA MET A 429 0.30 -35.98 -4.97
C MET A 429 0.64 -34.59 -5.50
N SER A 430 -0.16 -34.07 -6.42
CA SER A 430 0.05 -32.74 -6.99
C SER A 430 -1.27 -32.16 -7.47
N VAL A 431 -1.22 -30.93 -7.98
CA VAL A 431 -2.36 -30.23 -8.57
C VAL A 431 -2.96 -31.04 -9.73
N GLN A 432 -4.27 -31.01 -9.87
CA GLN A 432 -4.98 -31.62 -11.00
C GLN A 432 -4.39 -31.15 -12.34
N GLY A 433 -4.15 -32.11 -13.24
CA GLY A 433 -3.52 -31.84 -14.54
C GLY A 433 -1.99 -31.82 -14.51
N ALA A 434 -1.35 -31.95 -13.35
CA ALA A 434 0.10 -32.12 -13.27
C ALA A 434 0.56 -33.44 -13.91
N ASP A 435 1.59 -33.36 -14.74
CA ASP A 435 2.27 -34.50 -15.35
C ASP A 435 3.75 -34.48 -14.93
N HIS A 436 4.16 -35.47 -14.12
CA HIS A 436 5.54 -35.60 -13.62
C HIS A 436 6.08 -34.28 -13.03
N PRO A 437 5.60 -33.83 -11.85
CA PRO A 437 5.75 -32.45 -11.35
C PRO A 437 7.18 -32.09 -10.88
N PHE A 438 8.14 -32.11 -11.79
CA PHE A 438 9.54 -31.80 -11.59
C PHE A 438 10.14 -31.02 -12.76
N ASN A 439 11.29 -30.40 -12.54
CA ASN A 439 12.06 -29.64 -13.54
C ASN A 439 11.22 -28.61 -14.32
N GLY A 440 10.40 -27.85 -13.62
CA GLY A 440 9.58 -26.78 -14.20
C GLY A 440 8.37 -27.26 -15.00
N ARG A 441 8.00 -28.55 -14.90
CA ARG A 441 6.75 -29.05 -15.48
C ARG A 441 5.56 -28.40 -14.78
N ASP A 442 4.76 -27.69 -15.56
CA ASP A 442 3.75 -26.78 -15.04
C ASP A 442 2.38 -27.43 -14.89
N ALA A 443 1.64 -26.92 -13.92
CA ALA A 443 0.23 -27.13 -13.66
C ALA A 443 -0.31 -25.85 -13.02
N GLN A 444 -1.63 -25.78 -12.85
CA GLN A 444 -2.29 -24.52 -12.44
C GLN A 444 -3.05 -24.73 -11.13
N LEU A 445 -2.47 -24.27 -10.02
CA LEU A 445 -3.13 -24.29 -8.71
C LEU A 445 -4.12 -23.13 -8.61
N GLN A 446 -5.42 -23.44 -8.50
CA GLN A 446 -6.44 -22.41 -8.31
C GLN A 446 -6.47 -21.92 -6.87
N LEU A 447 -6.22 -20.62 -6.68
CA LEU A 447 -6.44 -19.94 -5.41
C LEU A 447 -7.81 -19.25 -5.39
N GLN A 448 -8.28 -18.97 -4.18
CA GLN A 448 -9.41 -18.09 -3.93
C GLN A 448 -8.97 -16.95 -3.01
N TYR A 449 -9.52 -15.76 -3.24
CA TYR A 449 -9.33 -14.65 -2.32
C TYR A 449 -10.11 -14.94 -1.04
N ALA A 450 -9.36 -15.22 0.01
CA ALA A 450 -9.84 -15.54 1.33
C ALA A 450 -8.94 -14.75 2.28
N PRO A 451 -9.17 -13.43 2.40
CA PRO A 451 -8.38 -12.62 3.30
C PRO A 451 -8.49 -13.25 4.68
N PRO A 452 -7.38 -13.33 5.44
CA PRO A 452 -7.51 -13.71 6.84
C PRO A 452 -8.60 -12.81 7.43
N PRO A 453 -9.56 -13.36 8.22
CA PRO A 453 -10.56 -12.53 8.88
C PRO A 453 -9.83 -11.36 9.53
N ALA A 454 -10.34 -10.15 9.31
CA ALA A 454 -9.71 -8.89 9.71
C ALA A 454 -9.42 -8.91 11.22
N SER A 455 -8.26 -9.46 11.58
CA SER A 455 -7.99 -9.99 12.91
C SER A 455 -9.06 -11.01 13.38
N PRO A 456 -8.76 -11.92 14.33
CA PRO A 456 -9.85 -12.56 15.06
C PRO A 456 -10.76 -11.45 15.64
N PRO A 457 -12.09 -11.66 15.77
CA PRO A 457 -12.95 -10.70 16.46
C PRO A 457 -12.26 -10.36 17.77
N GLN A 458 -11.92 -9.08 17.93
CA GLN A 458 -11.25 -8.64 19.13
C GLN A 458 -12.11 -9.07 20.33
N PRO A 459 -11.50 -9.57 21.43
CA PRO A 459 -12.27 -9.86 22.63
C PRO A 459 -13.18 -8.68 22.96
N THR A 460 -14.50 -8.89 22.84
CA THR A 460 -15.52 -7.95 23.28
C THR A 460 -15.56 -7.86 24.80
N SER A 461 -14.75 -8.68 25.49
CA SER A 461 -14.44 -8.58 26.89
C SER A 461 -13.08 -9.22 27.19
N GLY A 462 -12.35 -8.70 28.16
CA GLY A 462 -11.10 -9.29 28.63
C GLY A 462 -10.64 -8.69 29.95
N SER A 463 -9.51 -9.18 30.47
CA SER A 463 -8.92 -8.63 31.68
C SER A 463 -7.41 -8.81 31.73
N PHE A 464 -6.71 -7.92 32.43
CA PHE A 464 -5.29 -8.04 32.71
C PHE A 464 -4.98 -7.61 34.15
N ASN A 465 -3.96 -8.23 34.74
CA ASN A 465 -3.51 -7.89 36.09
C ASN A 465 -2.42 -6.82 36.05
N TYR A 466 -2.37 -5.99 37.07
CA TYR A 466 -1.29 -5.04 37.26
C TYR A 466 -0.95 -4.84 38.75
N SER A 467 0.28 -4.42 39.00
CA SER A 467 0.76 -3.96 40.30
C SER A 467 1.74 -2.83 40.03
N ALA A 468 1.48 -1.65 40.56
CA ALA A 468 2.25 -0.46 40.23
C ALA A 468 2.47 0.43 41.45
N SER A 469 3.50 1.27 41.38
CA SER A 469 3.80 2.30 42.36
C SER A 469 4.48 3.48 41.68
N ASN A 470 4.48 4.66 42.33
CA ASN A 470 5.11 5.87 41.79
C ASN A 470 4.62 6.17 40.36
N THR A 471 3.33 6.05 40.12
CA THR A 471 2.76 6.12 38.76
C THR A 471 2.39 7.52 38.31
N ASN A 472 2.42 8.50 39.21
CA ASN A 472 1.94 9.86 38.99
C ASN A 472 0.55 9.85 38.31
N SER A 473 -0.40 9.23 39.00
CA SER A 473 -1.76 9.00 38.50
C SER A 473 -1.80 8.24 37.18
N ALA A 474 -0.93 7.27 36.94
CA ALA A 474 -0.80 6.52 35.68
C ALA A 474 -0.25 7.30 34.47
N THR A 475 0.72 8.21 34.66
CA THR A 475 1.50 8.85 33.57
C THR A 475 2.86 8.18 33.36
N GLN A 476 3.30 7.41 34.35
CA GLN A 476 4.58 6.69 34.37
C GLN A 476 4.42 5.36 35.11
N ASN A 477 5.38 4.45 34.96
CA ASN A 477 5.40 3.15 35.64
C ASN A 477 4.07 2.36 35.54
N THR A 478 3.35 2.52 34.44
CA THR A 478 2.03 1.92 34.20
C THR A 478 2.13 0.52 33.61
N THR A 479 1.06 -0.26 33.73
CA THR A 479 0.86 -1.47 32.92
C THR A 479 -0.08 -1.14 31.75
N PRO A 480 0.42 -1.07 30.51
CA PRO A 480 -0.40 -0.78 29.34
C PRO A 480 -1.12 -2.03 28.82
N TYR A 481 -2.30 -1.83 28.24
CA TYR A 481 -3.04 -2.86 27.51
C TYR A 481 -3.75 -2.25 26.30
N ASP A 482 -3.57 -2.85 25.13
CA ASP A 482 -4.09 -2.31 23.86
C ASP A 482 -5.42 -2.98 23.48
N VAL A 483 -6.38 -2.16 23.04
CA VAL A 483 -7.70 -2.57 22.52
C VAL A 483 -7.99 -1.81 21.22
N THR A 484 -8.35 -2.48 20.14
CA THR A 484 -8.83 -1.83 18.90
C THR A 484 -10.34 -1.56 19.00
N LEU A 485 -10.75 -0.35 18.63
CA LEU A 485 -12.15 0.05 18.58
C LEU A 485 -12.48 0.54 17.18
N THR A 486 -13.70 0.29 16.74
CA THR A 486 -14.30 0.95 15.57
C THR A 486 -15.02 2.21 16.04
N ALA A 487 -14.97 3.28 15.25
CA ALA A 487 -15.73 4.49 15.55
C ALA A 487 -17.22 4.15 15.81
N GLY A 488 -17.77 4.65 16.92
CA GLY A 488 -19.12 4.36 17.40
C GLY A 488 -19.21 3.24 18.45
N GLN A 489 -18.19 2.39 18.60
CA GLN A 489 -18.18 1.36 19.67
C GLN A 489 -17.90 1.97 21.04
N THR A 490 -18.49 1.39 22.07
CA THR A 490 -18.31 1.82 23.46
C THR A 490 -17.43 0.84 24.22
N LEU A 491 -16.29 1.33 24.71
CA LEU A 491 -15.39 0.64 25.63
C LEU A 491 -15.77 0.99 27.07
N SER A 492 -16.07 -0.02 27.89
CA SER A 492 -16.17 0.10 29.35
C SER A 492 -15.04 -0.67 29.98
N PHE A 493 -14.24 -0.05 30.84
CA PHE A 493 -13.13 -0.71 31.52
C PHE A 493 -12.92 -0.15 32.92
N GLY A 494 -12.45 -0.98 33.84
CA GLY A 494 -12.30 -0.58 35.24
C GLY A 494 -11.56 -1.60 36.10
N THR A 495 -11.11 -1.15 37.26
CA THR A 495 -10.77 -1.99 38.43
C THR A 495 -12.01 -2.24 39.30
N CYS A 496 -13.13 -1.60 38.95
CA CYS A 496 -14.49 -1.88 39.45
C CYS A 496 -15.51 -1.83 38.29
N SER A 497 -16.77 -2.18 38.58
CA SER A 497 -17.93 -1.99 37.68
C SER A 497 -17.92 -2.75 36.33
N VAL A 498 -16.88 -3.54 36.06
CA VAL A 498 -16.83 -4.51 34.96
C VAL A 498 -16.68 -5.92 35.54
N ALA A 499 -17.36 -6.92 34.96
CA ALA A 499 -17.28 -8.29 35.44
C ALA A 499 -15.83 -8.82 35.40
N GLY A 500 -15.33 -9.31 36.54
CA GLY A 500 -13.94 -9.75 36.68
C GLY A 500 -12.95 -8.64 37.06
N ALA A 501 -13.39 -7.39 37.17
CA ALA A 501 -12.56 -6.30 37.68
C ALA A 501 -12.37 -6.41 39.20
N SER A 502 -11.16 -6.12 39.66
CA SER A 502 -10.85 -5.98 41.09
C SER A 502 -9.69 -5.00 41.30
N GLY A 503 -9.61 -4.39 42.47
CA GLY A 503 -8.50 -3.51 42.81
C GLY A 503 -8.29 -3.38 44.31
N SER A 504 -7.07 -3.02 44.69
CA SER A 504 -6.63 -2.76 46.05
C SER A 504 -5.69 -1.55 46.07
N GLY A 505 -5.89 -0.68 47.05
CA GLY A 505 -5.29 0.66 47.07
C GLY A 505 -6.09 1.66 46.23
N ASP A 506 -5.42 2.76 45.87
CA ASP A 506 -6.00 3.88 45.12
C ASP A 506 -5.59 3.78 43.65
N THR A 507 -6.52 3.29 42.82
CA THR A 507 -6.25 2.95 41.41
C THR A 507 -6.46 4.16 40.50
N TYR A 508 -5.75 4.22 39.38
CA TYR A 508 -5.94 5.24 38.37
C TYR A 508 -5.86 4.62 36.98
N LEU A 509 -6.84 4.91 36.13
CA LEU A 509 -6.90 4.44 34.76
C LEU A 509 -6.86 5.59 33.77
N ARG A 510 -6.14 5.40 32.66
CA ARG A 510 -6.15 6.30 31.50
C ARG A 510 -6.42 5.55 30.20
N LEU A 511 -7.01 6.25 29.24
CA LEU A 511 -7.19 5.81 27.87
C LEU A 511 -6.53 6.79 26.92
N TYR A 512 -5.73 6.25 26.01
CA TYR A 512 -5.11 6.99 24.92
C TYR A 512 -5.68 6.51 23.58
N ALA A 513 -5.99 7.44 22.69
CA ALA A 513 -6.46 7.17 21.34
C ALA A 513 -5.33 6.75 20.38
N PRO A 514 -5.64 6.28 19.17
CA PRO A 514 -4.64 5.84 18.18
C PRO A 514 -3.63 6.92 17.77
N ASP A 515 -4.02 8.19 17.88
CA ASP A 515 -3.16 9.35 17.63
C ASP A 515 -2.28 9.74 18.83
N GLY A 516 -2.38 9.00 19.95
CA GLY A 516 -1.67 9.24 21.18
C GLY A 516 -2.32 10.26 22.12
N SER A 517 -3.48 10.83 21.76
CA SER A 517 -4.18 11.78 22.62
C SER A 517 -4.80 11.09 23.84
N HIS A 518 -4.73 11.73 25.02
CA HIS A 518 -5.42 11.27 26.21
C HIS A 518 -6.91 11.60 26.10
N VAL A 519 -7.77 10.57 26.07
CA VAL A 519 -9.20 10.73 25.77
C VAL A 519 -10.12 10.46 26.95
N ALA A 520 -9.68 9.72 27.97
CA ALA A 520 -10.45 9.47 29.17
C ALA A 520 -9.57 9.03 30.34
N ALA A 521 -9.97 9.38 31.56
CA ALA A 521 -9.34 8.91 32.80
C ALA A 521 -10.33 8.85 33.95
N ASN A 522 -10.02 8.04 34.95
CA ASN A 522 -10.73 8.00 36.22
C ASN A 522 -9.87 7.38 37.34
N ASP A 523 -9.99 7.89 38.56
CA ASP A 523 -9.44 7.37 39.83
C ASP A 523 -10.52 6.77 40.73
N ASP A 524 -11.56 7.55 41.06
CA ASP A 524 -12.47 7.26 42.18
C ASP A 524 -13.93 6.94 41.79
N ALA A 525 -14.16 6.19 40.72
CA ALA A 525 -15.53 5.85 40.29
C ALA A 525 -16.31 4.99 41.30
N CYS A 526 -15.64 4.14 42.09
CA CYS A 526 -16.26 3.20 43.01
C CYS A 526 -15.61 3.21 44.40
N GLY A 527 -15.50 4.39 45.02
CA GLY A 527 -14.56 4.59 46.14
C GLY A 527 -13.18 4.84 45.56
N TYR A 528 -12.13 4.18 46.07
CA TYR A 528 -10.76 4.32 45.56
C TYR A 528 -10.45 3.54 44.26
N LEU A 529 -11.48 3.01 43.61
CA LEU A 529 -11.35 2.18 42.40
C LEU A 529 -11.92 2.88 41.17
N SER A 530 -11.30 2.62 40.02
CA SER A 530 -11.53 3.36 38.79
C SER A 530 -12.45 2.63 37.81
N PHE A 531 -13.28 3.39 37.11
CA PHE A 531 -14.10 2.92 35.99
C PHE A 531 -14.24 4.02 34.93
N VAL A 532 -14.14 3.63 33.66
CA VAL A 532 -14.22 4.52 32.51
C VAL A 532 -15.13 3.89 31.46
N GLY A 533 -16.11 4.67 30.98
CA GLY A 533 -16.89 4.39 29.78
C GLY A 533 -16.52 5.40 28.69
N PHE A 534 -16.21 4.92 27.48
CA PHE A 534 -15.77 5.76 26.37
C PHE A 534 -16.30 5.25 25.03
N THR A 535 -16.93 6.12 24.25
CA THR A 535 -17.35 5.81 22.87
C THR A 535 -16.30 6.30 21.88
N ALA A 536 -15.76 5.39 21.07
CA ALA A 536 -14.73 5.69 20.11
C ALA A 536 -15.21 6.67 19.04
N THR A 537 -14.46 7.74 18.82
CA THR A 537 -14.72 8.72 17.75
C THR A 537 -13.95 8.42 16.46
N GLN A 538 -12.94 7.54 16.53
CA GLN A 538 -12.14 7.11 15.39
C GLN A 538 -11.82 5.62 15.50
N THR A 539 -11.66 4.96 14.35
CA THR A 539 -11.28 3.55 14.29
C THR A 539 -9.76 3.40 14.50
N GLY A 540 -9.34 2.51 15.39
CA GLY A 540 -7.93 2.20 15.60
C GLY A 540 -7.63 1.61 16.99
N THR A 541 -6.35 1.45 17.31
CA THR A 541 -5.89 0.90 18.60
C THR A 541 -5.83 1.98 19.68
N TYR A 542 -6.64 1.80 20.71
CA TYR A 542 -6.62 2.56 21.95
C TYR A 542 -5.76 1.83 22.99
N ARG A 543 -5.09 2.60 23.86
CA ARG A 543 -4.23 2.06 24.93
C ARG A 543 -4.78 2.42 26.30
N ILE A 544 -5.17 1.40 27.06
CA ILE A 544 -5.49 1.50 28.48
C ILE A 544 -4.16 1.53 29.25
N GLN A 545 -4.00 2.48 30.17
CA GLN A 545 -2.88 2.50 31.11
C GLN A 545 -3.41 2.34 32.53
N ALA A 546 -2.97 1.27 33.20
CA ALA A 546 -3.28 1.03 34.59
C ALA A 546 -2.14 1.49 35.50
N GLY A 547 -2.49 2.29 36.51
CA GLY A 547 -1.59 2.75 37.56
C GLY A 547 -2.35 3.10 38.83
N CYS A 548 -1.74 3.94 39.65
CA CYS A 548 -2.23 4.32 40.97
C CYS A 548 -2.31 5.84 41.08
N TYR A 549 -3.21 6.34 41.92
CA TYR A 549 -3.35 7.77 42.15
C TYR A 549 -2.06 8.36 42.74
N SER A 550 -1.67 9.54 42.24
CA SER A 550 -0.44 10.23 42.63
C SER A 550 0.77 9.29 42.54
N SER A 551 1.69 9.33 43.50
CA SER A 551 2.82 8.42 43.65
C SER A 551 2.52 7.18 44.50
N GLY A 552 1.24 6.89 44.77
CA GLY A 552 0.82 5.76 45.60
C GLY A 552 1.15 4.39 45.01
N SER A 553 0.81 3.35 45.75
CA SER A 553 0.95 1.94 45.34
C SER A 553 -0.41 1.25 45.36
N CYS A 554 -0.68 0.46 44.34
CA CYS A 554 -1.96 -0.22 44.14
C CYS A 554 -1.76 -1.44 43.22
N ASN A 555 -2.70 -2.36 43.22
CA ASN A 555 -2.72 -3.51 42.33
C ASN A 555 -4.17 -3.92 42.05
N GLY A 556 -4.36 -4.71 40.99
CA GLY A 556 -5.69 -5.19 40.66
C GLY A 556 -5.77 -5.93 39.33
N THR A 557 -7.00 -6.30 38.98
CA THR A 557 -7.39 -6.81 37.66
C THR A 557 -8.22 -5.74 36.98
N VAL A 558 -7.72 -5.19 35.88
CA VAL A 558 -8.52 -4.34 35.00
C VAL A 558 -9.30 -5.25 34.07
N ALA A 559 -10.63 -5.19 34.13
CA ALA A 559 -11.49 -5.85 33.16
C ALA A 559 -12.11 -4.82 32.21
N PHE A 560 -12.40 -5.25 30.99
CA PHE A 560 -13.01 -4.41 29.96
C PHE A 560 -14.08 -5.16 29.16
N THR A 561 -15.00 -4.40 28.57
CA THR A 561 -16.01 -4.85 27.60
C THR A 561 -16.15 -3.82 26.47
N ILE A 562 -16.44 -4.30 25.25
CA ILE A 562 -16.63 -3.48 24.05
C ILE A 562 -18.01 -3.81 23.46
N GLN A 563 -18.81 -2.78 23.20
CA GLN A 563 -20.17 -2.87 22.66
C GLN A 563 -20.32 -2.10 21.36
#